data_AF-A0A382HAT8-F1
#
_entry.id   AF-A0A382HAT8-F1
#
_cell.length_a   1.000
_cell.length_b   1.000
_cell.length_c   1.000
_cell.angle_alpha   90.00
_cell.angle_beta   90.00
_cell.angle_gamma   90.00
#
_symmetry.space_group_name_H-M   'P 1'
#
loop_
_entity.id
_entity.type
_entity.pdbx_description
1 polymer ?
#
loop_
_entity_poly.entity_id
_entity_poly.type
_entity_poly.pdbx_seq_one_letter_code
_entity_poly.pdbx_strand_id
1 'polypeptide(L)'
;MDKVTEKSCVYQRHIAGENETAYDLSVKACGQLFQTNNKNDIDGIIYCTQSPDYIMPSNSFLLHNYLNLKNMVFAFDFNHACTGYIYGLAMANAFVSVGMAKEILLVTADTYSKYIY
;
A
#
# COMPACT_ATOMS: atom_id res chain seq x y z
N MET A 1 1.08 31.85 -13.57
CA MET A 1 1.17 30.60 -12.79
C MET A 1 1.01 30.98 -11.34
N ASP A 2 0.22 30.22 -10.57
CA ASP A 2 0.14 30.42 -9.13
C ASP A 2 1.51 30.15 -8.50
N LYS A 3 1.87 30.93 -7.46
CA LYS A 3 3.17 30.82 -6.75
C LYS A 3 3.51 29.39 -6.30
N VAL A 4 2.50 28.55 -6.10
CA VAL A 4 2.65 27.14 -5.71
C VAL A 4 3.24 26.31 -6.85
N THR A 5 2.74 26.47 -8.08
CA THR A 5 3.23 25.74 -9.26
C THR A 5 4.66 26.11 -9.60
N GLU A 6 5.00 27.40 -9.51
CA GLU A 6 6.35 27.92 -9.79
C GLU A 6 7.40 27.37 -8.82
N LYS A 7 7.03 27.19 -7.54
CA LYS A 7 7.97 26.69 -6.51
C LYS A 7 8.03 25.17 -6.40
N SER A 8 6.91 24.48 -6.57
CA SER A 8 6.82 23.02 -6.39
C SER A 8 7.10 22.23 -7.67
N CYS A 9 7.01 22.87 -8.83
CA CYS A 9 7.02 22.22 -10.14
C CYS A 9 5.90 21.17 -10.32
N VAL A 10 4.84 21.24 -9.52
CA VAL A 10 3.66 20.36 -9.63
C VAL A 10 2.56 21.10 -10.39
N TYR A 11 2.35 20.71 -11.65
CA TYR A 11 1.34 21.31 -12.54
C TYR A 11 -0.06 20.70 -12.39
N GLN A 12 -0.10 19.43 -12.02
CA GLN A 12 -1.33 18.67 -11.77
C GLN A 12 -1.05 17.60 -10.71
N ARG A 13 -2.10 17.21 -9.98
CA ARG A 13 -2.06 16.10 -9.03
C ARG A 13 -3.34 15.29 -9.16
N HIS A 14 -3.26 14.00 -8.85
CA HIS A 14 -4.44 13.15 -8.78
C HIS A 14 -5.15 13.34 -7.43
N ILE A 15 -6.48 13.35 -7.47
CA ILE A 15 -7.35 13.51 -6.30
C ILE A 15 -8.15 12.22 -6.18
N ALA A 16 -8.14 11.61 -4.99
CA ALA A 16 -9.00 10.46 -4.74
C ALA A 16 -10.47 10.89 -4.83
N GLY A 17 -11.30 10.05 -5.47
CA GLY A 17 -12.74 10.26 -5.53
C GLY A 17 -13.37 10.37 -4.13
N GLU A 18 -14.59 10.90 -4.04
CA GLU A 18 -15.30 11.12 -2.77
C GLU A 18 -15.32 9.86 -1.89
N ASN A 19 -15.68 8.72 -2.50
CA ASN A 19 -15.75 7.41 -1.84
C ASN A 19 -14.54 6.50 -2.10
N GLU A 20 -13.48 7.01 -2.72
CA GLU A 20 -12.28 6.22 -3.03
C GLU A 20 -11.25 6.33 -1.91
N THR A 21 -10.86 5.20 -1.32
CA THR A 21 -9.94 5.14 -0.19
C THR A 21 -8.54 4.67 -0.58
N ALA A 22 -7.62 4.62 0.40
CA ALA A 22 -6.30 4.04 0.19
C ALA A 22 -6.41 2.54 -0.16
N TYR A 23 -7.32 1.81 0.49
CA TYR A 23 -7.61 0.42 0.15
C TYR A 23 -8.10 0.27 -1.30
N ASP A 24 -9.01 1.10 -1.79
CA ASP A 24 -9.51 1.02 -3.17
C ASP A 24 -8.38 1.20 -4.21
N LEU A 25 -7.48 2.15 -3.96
CA LEU A 25 -6.30 2.37 -4.79
C LEU A 25 -5.38 1.14 -4.77
N SER A 26 -5.20 0.53 -3.59
CA SER A 26 -4.38 -0.68 -3.43
C SER A 26 -4.95 -1.88 -4.18
N VAL A 27 -6.28 -2.05 -4.18
CA VAL A 27 -7.00 -3.09 -4.91
C VAL A 27 -6.74 -2.94 -6.42
N LYS A 28 -6.83 -1.72 -6.95
CA LYS A 28 -6.55 -1.45 -8.37
C LYS A 28 -5.11 -1.76 -8.74
N ALA A 29 -4.16 -1.33 -7.91
CA ALA A 29 -2.73 -1.58 -8.11
C ALA A 29 -2.41 -3.08 -8.08
N CYS A 30 -2.93 -3.82 -7.10
CA CYS A 30 -2.77 -5.28 -7.03
C CYS A 30 -3.43 -6.00 -8.21
N GLY A 31 -4.59 -5.51 -8.65
CA GLY A 31 -5.27 -6.02 -9.84
C GLY A 31 -4.42 -5.92 -11.10
N GLN A 32 -3.60 -4.86 -11.25
CA GLN A 32 -2.63 -4.73 -12.34
C GLN A 32 -1.42 -5.64 -12.14
N LEU A 33 -0.86 -5.67 -10.92
CA LEU A 33 0.30 -6.50 -10.58
C LEU A 33 0.05 -7.99 -10.90
N PHE A 34 -1.10 -8.53 -10.51
CA PHE A 34 -1.41 -9.95 -10.68
C PHE A 34 -1.92 -10.32 -12.08
N GLN A 35 -1.88 -9.42 -13.06
CA GLN A 35 -2.06 -9.79 -14.48
C GLN A 35 -0.85 -10.56 -15.01
N THR A 36 0.34 -10.30 -14.46
CA THR A 36 1.61 -10.90 -14.90
C THR A 36 2.32 -11.69 -13.81
N ASN A 37 1.85 -11.61 -12.56
CA ASN A 37 2.44 -12.29 -11.40
C ASN A 37 1.43 -13.25 -10.76
N ASN A 38 1.92 -14.36 -10.20
CA ASN A 38 1.06 -15.35 -9.56
C ASN A 38 0.83 -15.02 -8.08
N LYS A 39 -0.38 -14.57 -7.75
CA LYS A 39 -0.76 -14.24 -6.37
C LYS A 39 -0.60 -15.38 -5.36
N ASN A 40 -0.56 -16.64 -5.81
CA ASN A 40 -0.43 -17.80 -4.92
C ASN A 40 0.97 -17.98 -4.32
N ASP A 41 1.96 -17.25 -4.86
CA ASP A 41 3.34 -17.32 -4.37
C ASP A 41 3.58 -16.36 -3.20
N ILE A 42 2.69 -15.37 -3.00
CA ILE A 42 2.72 -14.45 -1.87
C ILE A 42 2.58 -15.20 -0.54
N ASP A 43 3.51 -14.95 0.37
CA ASP A 43 3.52 -15.46 1.75
C ASP A 43 3.57 -14.38 2.83
N GLY A 44 3.61 -13.10 2.44
CA GLY A 44 3.45 -11.96 3.35
C GLY A 44 2.87 -10.71 2.69
N ILE A 45 2.16 -9.90 3.48
CA ILE A 45 1.70 -8.55 3.11
C ILE A 45 2.25 -7.54 4.11
N ILE A 46 2.90 -6.51 3.59
CA ILE A 46 3.32 -5.34 4.36
C ILE A 46 2.63 -4.13 3.75
N TYR A 47 1.74 -3.48 4.50
CA TYR A 47 0.94 -2.35 4.00
C TYR A 47 1.38 -1.05 4.68
N CYS A 48 1.85 -0.08 3.90
CA CYS A 48 2.23 1.25 4.36
C CYS A 48 1.15 2.27 4.03
N THR A 49 0.58 2.92 5.04
CA THR A 49 -0.36 4.03 4.84
C THR A 49 -0.44 4.95 6.04
N GLN A 50 -0.69 6.23 5.79
CA GLN A 50 -1.10 7.22 6.78
C GLN A 50 -2.60 7.55 6.70
N SER A 51 -3.33 6.90 5.80
CA SER A 51 -4.76 7.07 5.59
C SER A 51 -5.49 5.72 5.63
N PRO A 52 -5.41 4.99 6.75
CA PRO A 52 -6.10 3.71 6.90
C PRO A 52 -7.61 3.89 6.77
N ASP A 53 -8.28 2.90 6.20
CA ASP A 53 -9.72 2.95 5.95
C ASP A 53 -10.54 2.79 7.23
N TYR A 54 -10.01 2.00 8.16
CA TYR A 54 -10.63 1.72 9.45
C TYR A 54 -9.58 1.76 10.56
N ILE A 55 -10.04 2.00 11.79
CA ILE A 55 -9.21 1.78 12.99
C ILE A 55 -8.91 0.29 13.15
N MET A 56 -9.91 -0.55 12.86
CA MET A 56 -9.82 -2.00 12.81
C MET A 56 -10.99 -2.54 11.96
N PRO A 57 -10.78 -3.54 11.09
CA PRO A 57 -9.51 -4.22 10.78
C PRO A 57 -8.56 -3.35 9.94
N SER A 58 -7.30 -3.76 9.79
CA SER A 58 -6.32 -3.04 8.98
C SER A 58 -6.47 -3.33 7.47
N ASN A 59 -5.91 -2.47 6.62
CA ASN A 59 -6.08 -2.56 5.17
C ASN A 59 -5.41 -3.82 4.58
N SER A 60 -4.31 -4.30 5.17
CA SER A 60 -3.68 -5.56 4.75
C SER A 60 -4.59 -6.77 4.95
N PHE A 61 -5.41 -6.83 6.01
CA PHE A 61 -6.39 -7.91 6.19
C PHE A 61 -7.53 -7.85 5.17
N LEU A 62 -8.02 -6.64 4.86
CA LEU A 62 -9.02 -6.45 3.82
C LEU A 62 -8.47 -6.90 2.46
N LEU A 63 -7.22 -6.55 2.17
CA LEU A 63 -6.55 -6.91 0.92
C LEU A 63 -6.24 -8.40 0.83
N HIS A 64 -5.82 -9.03 1.93
CA HIS A 64 -5.64 -10.48 2.03
C HIS A 64 -6.92 -11.22 1.63
N ASN A 65 -8.05 -10.83 2.22
CA ASN A 65 -9.35 -11.41 1.92
C ASN A 65 -9.79 -11.14 0.47
N TYR A 66 -9.63 -9.91 -0.01
CA TYR A 66 -9.99 -9.53 -1.38
C TYR A 66 -9.20 -10.31 -2.44
N LEU A 67 -7.90 -10.47 -2.24
CA LEU A 67 -7.03 -11.21 -3.14
C LEU A 67 -7.24 -12.74 -3.03
N ASN A 68 -7.99 -13.20 -2.03
CA ASN A 68 -8.21 -14.61 -1.72
C ASN A 68 -6.88 -15.36 -1.56
N LEU A 69 -5.99 -14.82 -0.73
CA LEU A 69 -4.68 -15.41 -0.47
C LEU A 69 -4.78 -16.59 0.51
N LYS A 70 -3.72 -17.39 0.60
CA LYS A 70 -3.65 -18.54 1.52
C LYS A 70 -3.77 -18.08 2.98
N ASN A 71 -4.38 -18.90 3.83
CA ASN A 71 -4.59 -18.60 5.26
C ASN A 71 -3.29 -18.35 6.05
N MET A 72 -2.15 -18.88 5.60
CA MET A 72 -0.87 -18.76 6.29
C MET A 72 -0.09 -17.49 5.93
N VAL A 73 -0.61 -16.65 5.03
CA VAL A 73 0.03 -15.37 4.66
C VAL A 73 -0.05 -14.41 5.85
N PHE A 74 1.09 -13.98 6.36
CA PHE A 74 1.09 -12.93 7.39
C PHE A 74 0.72 -11.59 6.77
N ALA A 75 0.06 -10.72 7.53
CA ALA A 75 -0.38 -9.42 7.06
C ALA A 75 -0.31 -8.41 8.21
N PHE A 76 0.26 -7.24 7.96
CA PHE A 76 0.20 -6.12 8.89
C PHE A 76 0.31 -4.78 8.17
N ASP A 77 -0.18 -3.75 8.85
CA ASP A 77 -0.05 -2.37 8.42
C ASP A 77 0.99 -1.67 9.29
N PHE A 78 1.67 -0.69 8.71
CA PHE A 78 2.50 0.26 9.46
C PHE A 78 2.28 1.67 8.95
N ASN A 79 2.38 2.64 9.86
CA ASN A 79 2.18 4.04 9.55
C ASN A 79 3.52 4.72 9.27
N HIS A 80 3.70 5.16 8.02
CA HIS A 80 4.83 6.00 7.61
C HIS A 80 4.48 6.82 6.36
N ALA A 81 5.14 7.97 6.22
CA ALA A 81 4.98 8.91 5.10
C ALA A 81 6.00 8.65 3.98
N CYS A 82 6.72 9.70 3.55
CA CYS A 82 7.65 9.73 2.43
C CYS A 82 8.78 8.68 2.46
N THR A 83 9.16 8.18 3.63
CA THR A 83 10.19 7.13 3.78
C THR A 83 9.61 5.73 3.88
N GLY A 84 8.28 5.58 3.84
CA GLY A 84 7.58 4.32 4.09
C GLY A 84 8.03 3.20 3.16
N TYR A 85 8.25 3.48 1.88
CA TYR A 85 8.71 2.46 0.94
C TYR A 85 10.08 1.88 1.29
N ILE A 86 11.03 2.73 1.73
CA ILE A 86 12.38 2.27 2.12
C ILE A 86 12.33 1.43 3.40
N TYR A 87 11.50 1.83 4.37
CA TYR A 87 11.30 1.06 5.60
C TYR A 87 10.59 -0.27 5.31
N GLY A 88 9.59 -0.25 4.44
CA GLY A 88 8.89 -1.44 3.95
C GLY A 88 9.84 -2.43 3.27
N LEU A 89 10.71 -1.94 2.38
CA LEU A 89 11.76 -2.75 1.76
C LEU A 89 12.73 -3.33 2.78
N ALA A 90 13.16 -2.56 3.78
CA ALA A 90 14.04 -3.05 4.83
C ALA A 90 13.38 -4.17 5.67
N MET A 91 12.11 -4.01 6.03
CA MET A 91 11.33 -5.04 6.72
C MET A 91 11.14 -6.29 5.86
N ALA A 92 10.75 -6.12 4.59
CA ALA A 92 10.60 -7.23 3.65
C ALA A 92 11.92 -8.00 3.48
N ASN A 93 13.03 -7.28 3.29
CA ASN A 93 14.36 -7.88 3.19
C ASN A 93 14.73 -8.66 4.46
N ALA A 94 14.42 -8.14 5.65
CA ALA A 94 14.69 -8.85 6.90
C ALA A 94 13.94 -10.18 6.96
N PHE A 95 12.64 -10.20 6.63
CA PHE A 95 11.84 -11.43 6.60
C PHE A 95 12.35 -12.44 5.57
N VAL A 96 12.70 -11.99 4.37
CA VAL A 96 13.25 -12.85 3.31
C VAL A 96 14.63 -13.38 3.69
N SER A 97 15.50 -12.55 4.24
CA SER A 97 16.88 -12.91 4.58
C SER A 97 16.98 -14.00 5.66
N VAL A 98 16.01 -14.05 6.58
CA VAL A 98 15.95 -15.09 7.62
C VAL A 98 15.10 -16.30 7.21
N GLY A 99 14.56 -16.32 5.98
CA GLY A 99 13.72 -17.40 5.48
C GLY A 99 12.30 -17.46 6.07
N MET A 100 11.82 -16.36 6.66
CA MET A 100 10.45 -16.27 7.20
C MET A 100 9.41 -16.09 6.09
N ALA A 101 9.80 -15.50 4.97
CA ALA A 101 8.97 -15.33 3.78
C ALA A 101 9.84 -15.51 2.53
N LYS A 102 9.22 -15.83 1.40
CA LYS A 102 9.85 -15.94 0.09
C LYS A 102 9.38 -14.83 -0.84
N GLU A 103 8.10 -14.43 -0.76
CA GLU A 103 7.52 -13.43 -1.66
C GLU A 103 6.54 -12.54 -0.91
N ILE A 104 6.96 -11.29 -0.70
CA ILE A 104 6.21 -10.32 0.10
C ILE A 104 5.57 -9.28 -0.82
N LEU A 105 4.25 -9.13 -0.68
CA LEU A 105 3.51 -8.03 -1.26
C LEU A 105 3.68 -6.77 -0.39
N LEU A 106 4.59 -5.88 -0.80
CA LEU A 106 4.75 -4.56 -0.22
C LEU A 106 3.79 -3.57 -0.90
N VAL A 107 2.83 -3.04 -0.14
CA VAL A 107 1.79 -2.12 -0.63
C VAL A 107 2.00 -0.74 -0.03
N THR A 108 1.93 0.30 -0.87
CA THR A 108 1.89 1.69 -0.44
C THR A 108 0.68 2.36 -1.06
N ALA A 109 -0.17 2.99 -0.24
CA ALA A 109 -1.33 3.72 -0.74
C ALA A 109 -1.76 4.80 0.25
N ASP A 110 -2.00 6.01 -0.26
CA ASP A 110 -2.47 7.12 0.55
C ASP A 110 -3.44 8.04 -0.19
N THR A 111 -4.34 8.66 0.59
CA THR A 111 -5.34 9.62 0.12
C THR A 111 -5.24 10.94 0.88
N TYR A 112 -4.04 11.52 0.95
CA TYR A 112 -3.79 12.82 1.62
C TYR A 112 -4.75 13.93 1.22
N SER A 113 -5.27 13.91 0.00
CA SER A 113 -6.27 14.88 -0.49
C SER A 113 -7.56 14.92 0.34
N LYS A 114 -7.83 13.91 1.17
CA LYS A 114 -8.96 13.87 2.10
C LYS A 114 -8.68 14.55 3.45
N TYR A 115 -7.41 14.83 3.75
CA TYR A 115 -6.97 15.33 5.05
C TYR A 115 -6.20 16.66 4.98
N ILE A 116 -5.61 16.97 3.81
CA ILE A 116 -4.81 18.17 3.59
C ILE A 116 -5.42 18.97 2.42
N TYR A 117 -5.82 20.21 2.73
CA TYR A 117 -6.50 21.15 1.82
C TYR A 117 -5.54 22.23 1.31
#